data_AF-A0A843CMA3-F1
#
_entry.id   AF-A0A843CMA3-F1
#
_cell.length_a   1.000
_cell.length_b   1.000
_cell.length_c   1.000
_cell.angle_alpha   90.00
_cell.angle_beta   90.00
_cell.angle_gamma   90.00
#
_symmetry.space_group_name_H-M   'P 1'
#
loop_
_entity.id
_entity.type
_entity.pdbx_description
1 polymer ?
#
loop_
_entity_poly.entity_id
_entity_poly.type
_entity_poly.pdbx_seq_one_letter_code
_entity_poly.pdbx_strand_id
1 'polypeptide(L)'
;MSDRDRSAEVSPLYGGEWIRDDDLFVRSGGDTVAFQCVLPEKYTPGGSPVSVSVEGPDILKGSRLSGEAPAVPFGLVVYVSGKDLTEEDYDVDAVIEKSIPDTISEIRGVSWHHVRDLIEVRISREAVSSGLTLFEIGEILASRILHDFPVIDRVRVCLITDPETVSEQVQKARRVFEERDRKALSLHDEDVDTFFVCRMCQNACPDHICIITPDHPSVCGTISWTDARAAAKVNPDGPVSGFLKKKCLDPVSGEYEGLNETTEKETSGKVKRIALYDIYENPHTTGDCAEIIAYAVPEEGGAGSDAGPAFGLLDRQSGEEASNGLSFEELNGVTAGGKQISGFQGVGFTYLISPKFLQKNRGLRSVCRITESLRERLLPFLTEDAAEAVKRIPSGKRENQSEDGKQTENKKKTEDGKLSENGKKTENEKQSENENGKVRIVFDAAPDIINIKGKTIIRFGKPAFRKKDKEE
;
A
#
# COMPACT_ATOMS: atom_id res chain seq x y z
N MET A 1 30.75 -6.69 17.36
CA MET A 1 30.82 -8.04 17.95
C MET A 1 30.98 -9.06 16.84
N SER A 2 31.64 -10.19 17.10
CA SER A 2 31.57 -11.33 16.18
C SER A 2 30.17 -11.95 16.26
N ASP A 3 29.67 -12.62 15.21
CA ASP A 3 28.36 -13.32 15.24
C ASP A 3 28.21 -14.31 16.40
N ARG A 4 29.29 -14.68 17.09
CA ARG A 4 29.30 -15.65 18.20
C ARG A 4 28.90 -15.06 19.56
N ASP A 5 28.76 -13.74 19.69
CA ASP A 5 28.41 -13.08 20.97
C ASP A 5 26.97 -12.57 21.01
N ARG A 6 26.16 -12.83 19.98
CA ARG A 6 24.75 -12.41 19.88
C ARG A 6 23.84 -13.41 20.57
N SER A 7 22.87 -12.92 21.34
CA SER A 7 21.77 -13.72 21.89
C SER A 7 20.67 -13.96 20.85
N ALA A 8 20.54 -13.03 19.91
CA ALA A 8 19.58 -13.07 18.82
C ALA A 8 19.97 -14.06 17.72
N GLU A 9 19.07 -14.97 17.39
CA GLU A 9 19.16 -15.80 16.18
C GLU A 9 18.63 -15.00 14.99
N VAL A 10 19.46 -14.78 13.96
CA VAL A 10 19.12 -13.99 12.78
C VAL A 10 19.17 -14.86 11.53
N SER A 11 18.07 -14.89 10.78
CA SER A 11 17.97 -15.65 9.53
C SER A 11 16.83 -15.10 8.66
N PRO A 12 17.00 -15.07 7.33
CA PRO A 12 15.91 -14.76 6.39
C PRO A 12 14.67 -15.65 6.55
N LEU A 13 14.82 -16.83 7.16
CA LEU A 13 13.71 -17.75 7.45
C LEU A 13 12.67 -17.16 8.42
N TYR A 14 13.06 -16.20 9.26
CA TYR A 14 12.16 -15.57 10.24
C TYR A 14 11.41 -14.36 9.70
N GLY A 15 11.82 -13.81 8.54
CA GLY A 15 11.31 -12.54 7.97
C GLY A 15 9.82 -12.45 7.63
N GLY A 16 9.04 -13.50 7.88
CA GLY A 16 7.58 -13.53 7.72
C GLY A 16 6.84 -14.08 8.93
N GLU A 17 7.50 -14.20 10.09
CA GLU A 17 6.88 -14.66 11.32
C GLU A 17 5.79 -13.69 11.80
N TRP A 18 4.58 -14.19 12.04
CA TRP A 18 3.52 -13.42 12.71
C TRP A 18 3.33 -13.91 14.14
N ILE A 19 3.64 -13.06 15.12
CA ILE A 19 3.60 -13.42 16.54
C ILE A 19 2.17 -13.26 17.07
N ARG A 20 1.56 -14.36 17.51
CA ARG A 20 0.20 -14.39 18.06
C ARG A 20 0.14 -13.72 19.44
N ASP A 21 -1.04 -13.26 19.82
CA ASP A 21 -1.26 -12.59 21.11
C ASP A 21 -0.87 -13.47 22.31
N ASP A 22 -1.07 -14.80 22.20
CA ASP A 22 -0.69 -15.78 23.23
C ASP A 22 0.82 -15.88 23.45
N ASP A 23 1.63 -15.55 22.44
CA ASP A 23 3.10 -15.64 22.49
C ASP A 23 3.77 -14.27 22.71
N LEU A 24 2.97 -13.20 22.71
CA LEU A 24 3.44 -11.82 22.71
C LEU A 24 3.98 -11.40 24.09
N PHE A 25 5.14 -10.75 24.11
CA PHE A 25 5.68 -10.09 25.30
C PHE A 25 5.34 -8.60 25.32
N VAL A 26 5.42 -7.94 24.18
CA VAL A 26 5.11 -6.51 24.01
C VAL A 26 4.67 -6.25 22.57
N ARG A 27 3.77 -5.27 22.40
CA ARG A 27 3.45 -4.70 21.08
C ARG A 27 3.55 -3.18 21.07
N SER A 28 3.84 -2.64 19.90
CA SER A 28 3.83 -1.20 19.61
C SER A 28 3.21 -0.97 18.23
N GLY A 29 2.58 0.19 18.03
CA GLY A 29 1.77 0.45 16.84
C GLY A 29 0.31 0.05 17.03
N GLY A 30 -0.49 0.22 15.97
CA GLY A 30 -1.95 0.05 16.03
C GLY A 30 -2.59 1.08 16.97
N ASP A 31 -2.93 0.64 18.18
CA ASP A 31 -3.57 1.48 19.22
C ASP A 31 -2.59 2.42 19.94
N THR A 32 -1.28 2.30 19.65
CA THR A 32 -0.22 3.10 20.27
C THR A 32 0.61 3.82 19.22
N VAL A 33 1.14 4.98 19.58
CA VAL A 33 2.02 5.76 18.71
C VAL A 33 3.31 4.98 18.49
N ALA A 34 3.57 4.60 17.24
CA ALA A 34 4.85 4.03 16.84
C ALA A 34 5.35 4.62 15.53
N PHE A 35 6.65 4.83 15.41
CA PHE A 35 7.25 5.34 14.17
C PHE A 35 8.68 4.86 13.96
N GLN A 36 9.10 4.83 12.71
CA GLN A 36 10.49 4.74 12.29
C GLN A 36 10.84 5.91 11.38
N CYS A 37 12.06 6.42 11.46
CA CYS A 37 12.53 7.49 10.59
C CYS A 37 14.04 7.34 10.34
N VAL A 38 14.44 7.39 9.08
CA VAL A 38 15.87 7.51 8.70
C VAL A 38 16.19 8.97 8.45
N LEU A 39 17.34 9.46 8.89
CA LEU A 39 17.78 10.84 8.69
C LEU A 39 19.24 10.91 8.27
N PRO A 40 19.62 11.82 7.36
CA PRO A 40 21.01 12.14 7.16
C PRO A 40 21.59 12.83 8.41
N GLU A 41 22.85 12.56 8.71
CA GLU A 41 23.63 13.34 9.67
C GLU A 41 24.97 13.79 9.07
N LYS A 42 25.52 14.87 9.62
CA LYS A 42 26.81 15.37 9.16
C LYS A 42 27.91 14.36 9.50
N TYR A 43 28.65 13.92 8.49
CA TYR A 43 29.82 13.08 8.70
C TYR A 43 30.85 13.76 9.60
N THR A 44 31.31 13.05 10.62
CA THR A 44 32.35 13.51 11.55
C THR A 44 33.53 12.53 11.49
N PRO A 45 34.76 12.95 11.18
CA PRO A 45 35.92 12.05 11.21
C PRO A 45 36.19 11.46 12.61
N GLY A 46 36.55 10.17 12.69
CA GLY A 46 36.80 9.46 13.95
C GLY A 46 35.54 9.10 14.75
N GLY A 47 35.48 7.91 15.34
CA GLY A 47 34.27 7.34 15.97
C GLY A 47 33.93 5.92 15.47
N SER A 48 33.02 5.24 16.16
CA SER A 48 32.55 3.90 15.78
C SER A 48 31.64 3.97 14.53
N PRO A 49 31.75 3.03 13.57
CA PRO A 49 30.80 2.92 12.46
C PRO A 49 29.36 2.69 12.91
N VAL A 50 29.17 1.97 14.03
CA VAL A 50 27.88 1.69 14.64
C VAL A 50 27.80 2.34 16.01
N SER A 51 26.69 3.02 16.30
CA SER A 51 26.34 3.51 17.63
C SER A 51 24.87 3.27 17.90
N VAL A 52 24.53 2.74 19.08
CA VAL A 52 23.14 2.45 19.46
C VAL A 52 22.84 3.07 20.82
N SER A 53 21.65 3.67 20.97
CA SER A 53 21.12 4.18 22.23
C SER A 53 19.68 3.74 22.43
N VAL A 54 19.29 3.54 23.69
CA VAL A 54 17.91 3.29 24.10
C VAL A 54 17.51 4.41 25.07
N GLU A 55 16.49 5.18 24.71
CA GLU A 55 15.99 6.32 25.47
C GLU A 55 14.62 5.99 26.07
N GLY A 56 14.56 5.92 27.40
CA GLY A 56 13.35 5.59 28.13
C GLY A 56 13.42 4.24 28.85
N PRO A 57 12.27 3.76 29.38
CA PRO A 57 12.21 2.51 30.11
C PRO A 57 12.51 1.32 29.18
N ASP A 58 13.25 0.33 29.68
CA ASP A 58 13.49 -0.90 28.93
C ASP A 58 12.21 -1.75 28.88
N ILE A 59 11.50 -1.68 27.75
CA ILE A 59 10.23 -2.38 27.54
C ILE A 59 10.38 -3.90 27.45
N LEU A 60 11.62 -4.41 27.33
CA LEU A 60 11.95 -5.83 27.31
C LEU A 60 12.42 -6.35 28.68
N LYS A 61 12.54 -5.49 29.71
CA LYS A 61 12.87 -5.90 31.08
C LYS A 61 11.63 -6.13 31.94
N GLY A 62 11.64 -7.24 32.69
CA GLY A 62 10.68 -7.54 33.75
C GLY A 62 9.95 -8.87 33.60
N SER A 63 9.26 -9.31 34.67
CA SER A 63 8.47 -10.56 34.69
C SER A 63 7.10 -10.36 34.04
N ARG A 64 7.06 -10.05 32.75
CA ARG A 64 5.81 -9.98 31.96
C ARG A 64 5.54 -11.28 31.20
N LEU A 65 5.87 -12.41 31.84
CA LEU A 65 5.70 -13.75 31.28
C LEU A 65 4.27 -14.30 31.45
N SER A 66 3.38 -13.56 32.12
CA SER A 66 1.97 -13.94 32.33
C SER A 66 1.04 -12.73 32.21
N GLY A 67 -0.06 -12.88 31.46
CA GLY A 67 -1.05 -11.83 31.19
C GLY A 67 -1.03 -11.32 29.74
N GLU A 68 -1.96 -10.41 29.43
CA GLU A 68 -2.00 -9.73 28.14
C GLU A 68 -0.74 -8.89 27.93
N ALA A 69 -0.17 -8.94 26.72
CA ALA A 69 1.00 -8.17 26.38
C ALA A 69 0.67 -6.67 26.38
N PRO A 70 1.47 -5.82 27.06
CA PRO A 70 1.25 -4.39 27.05
C PRO A 70 1.45 -3.82 25.65
N ALA A 71 0.60 -2.86 25.30
CA ALA A 71 0.82 -1.96 24.17
C ALA A 71 1.61 -0.73 24.66
N VAL A 72 2.74 -0.42 24.02
CA VAL A 72 3.62 0.69 24.43
C VAL A 72 4.00 1.58 23.25
N PRO A 73 4.13 2.90 23.45
CA PRO A 73 4.70 3.78 22.43
C PRO A 73 6.14 3.39 22.09
N PHE A 74 6.54 3.55 20.83
CA PHE A 74 7.88 3.18 20.38
C PHE A 74 8.36 4.03 19.21
N GLY A 75 9.61 4.48 19.25
CA GLY A 75 10.24 5.22 18.17
C GLY A 75 11.56 4.58 17.76
N LEU A 76 11.82 4.56 16.46
CA LEU A 76 13.13 4.22 15.90
C LEU A 76 13.62 5.41 15.06
N VAL A 77 14.77 5.98 15.42
CA VAL A 77 15.45 6.97 14.58
C VAL A 77 16.81 6.44 14.17
N VAL A 78 17.02 6.32 12.88
CA VAL A 78 18.28 5.88 12.29
C VAL A 78 18.94 7.07 11.63
N TYR A 79 20.17 7.39 12.03
CA TYR A 79 20.96 8.42 11.40
C TYR A 79 22.04 7.78 10.56
N VAL A 80 22.20 8.25 9.32
CA VAL A 80 23.19 7.73 8.38
C VAL A 80 24.13 8.85 7.95
N SER A 81 25.41 8.54 7.82
CA SER A 81 26.38 9.48 7.25
C SER A 81 27.47 8.79 6.44
N GLY A 82 27.87 9.44 5.35
CA GLY A 82 28.99 9.04 4.51
C GLY A 82 29.85 10.26 4.17
N LYS A 83 31.16 10.04 4.07
CA LYS A 83 32.15 11.09 3.82
C LYS A 83 32.06 11.67 2.41
N ASP A 84 31.62 10.86 1.45
CA ASP A 84 31.56 11.17 0.03
C ASP A 84 30.10 11.27 -0.50
N LEU A 85 29.12 11.33 0.41
CA LEU A 85 27.70 11.45 0.05
C LEU A 85 27.32 12.92 -0.16
N THR A 86 26.67 13.19 -1.29
CA THR A 86 26.02 14.48 -1.54
C THR A 86 24.63 14.52 -0.91
N GLU A 87 24.02 15.71 -0.81
CA GLU A 87 22.64 15.87 -0.33
C GLU A 87 21.64 15.03 -1.15
N GLU A 88 21.84 14.88 -2.46
CA GLU A 88 20.99 14.04 -3.31
C GLU A 88 21.19 12.54 -3.07
N ASP A 89 22.39 12.12 -2.64
CA ASP A 89 22.63 10.70 -2.32
C ASP A 89 21.88 10.28 -1.06
N TYR A 90 21.61 11.22 -0.15
CA TYR A 90 20.84 10.97 1.06
C TYR A 90 19.34 10.75 0.82
N ASP A 91 18.82 11.00 -0.38
CA ASP A 91 17.46 10.57 -0.77
C ASP A 91 17.30 9.03 -0.71
N VAL A 92 18.39 8.28 -0.56
CA VAL A 92 18.35 6.84 -0.24
C VAL A 92 17.72 6.54 1.12
N ASP A 93 17.55 7.53 1.99
CA ASP A 93 16.97 7.40 3.32
C ASP A 93 15.61 6.68 3.32
N ALA A 94 14.74 6.96 2.35
CA ALA A 94 13.43 6.33 2.20
C ALA A 94 13.54 4.83 1.82
N VAL A 95 14.57 4.45 1.06
CA VAL A 95 14.83 3.04 0.71
C VAL A 95 15.42 2.28 1.90
N ILE A 96 16.33 2.91 2.65
CA ILE A 96 16.81 2.35 3.92
C ILE A 96 15.64 2.18 4.88
N GLU A 97 14.78 3.19 5.01
CA GLU A 97 13.60 3.15 5.86
C GLU A 97 12.67 2.00 5.47
N LYS A 98 12.41 1.80 4.18
CA LYS A 98 11.60 0.67 3.70
C LYS A 98 12.24 -0.71 3.97
N SER A 99 13.56 -0.79 4.14
CA SER A 99 14.28 -2.05 4.43
C SER A 99 14.26 -2.45 5.90
N ILE A 100 13.96 -1.51 6.81
CA ILE A 100 13.95 -1.74 8.27
C ILE A 100 13.04 -2.91 8.68
N PRO A 101 11.77 -2.98 8.23
CA PRO A 101 10.85 -4.04 8.66
C PRO A 101 11.36 -5.43 8.26
N ASP A 102 11.84 -5.55 7.02
CA ASP A 102 12.35 -6.81 6.46
C ASP A 102 13.60 -7.23 7.24
N THR A 103 14.51 -6.29 7.49
CA THR A 103 15.78 -6.53 8.22
C THR A 103 15.54 -6.97 9.67
N ILE A 104 14.67 -6.27 10.40
CA ILE A 104 14.42 -6.57 11.82
C ILE A 104 13.61 -7.84 11.98
N SER A 105 12.71 -8.14 11.04
CA SER A 105 11.94 -9.39 11.07
C SER A 105 12.79 -10.64 10.77
N GLU A 106 14.04 -10.49 10.30
CA GLU A 106 14.98 -11.62 10.25
C GLU A 106 15.45 -12.06 11.65
N ILE A 107 15.14 -11.29 12.71
CA ILE A 107 15.42 -11.67 14.10
C ILE A 107 14.30 -12.59 14.60
N ARG A 108 14.65 -13.81 15.02
CA ARG A 108 13.68 -14.79 15.54
C ARG A 108 12.82 -14.19 16.66
N GLY A 109 11.49 -14.35 16.54
CA GLY A 109 10.56 -13.88 17.55
C GLY A 109 10.41 -12.36 17.61
N VAL A 110 10.79 -11.65 16.55
CA VAL A 110 10.49 -10.23 16.31
C VAL A 110 9.74 -10.11 14.98
N SER A 111 8.62 -9.40 15.00
CA SER A 111 7.78 -9.13 13.85
C SER A 111 7.64 -7.62 13.70
N TRP A 112 8.05 -7.08 12.55
CA TRP A 112 8.03 -5.66 12.26
C TRP A 112 7.33 -5.43 10.93
N HIS A 113 6.23 -4.68 10.96
CA HIS A 113 5.39 -4.45 9.80
C HIS A 113 5.22 -2.97 9.52
N HIS A 114 4.88 -2.68 8.26
CA HIS A 114 4.65 -1.33 7.75
C HIS A 114 5.88 -0.42 7.88
N VAL A 115 5.69 0.87 7.68
CA VAL A 115 6.75 1.87 7.50
C VAL A 115 6.31 3.21 8.08
N ARG A 116 7.23 4.17 8.16
CA ARG A 116 6.96 5.54 8.66
C ARG A 116 6.34 5.50 10.06
N ASP A 117 5.27 6.25 10.30
CA ASP A 117 4.49 6.29 11.54
C ASP A 117 3.30 5.32 11.55
N LEU A 118 3.34 4.30 10.67
CA LEU A 118 2.33 3.25 10.57
C LEU A 118 2.85 1.91 11.13
N ILE A 119 4.06 1.87 11.67
CA ILE A 119 4.72 0.62 12.03
C ILE A 119 3.95 -0.16 13.10
N GLU A 120 3.95 -1.48 12.98
CA GLU A 120 3.53 -2.41 14.03
C GLU A 120 4.71 -3.29 14.40
N VAL A 121 5.05 -3.33 15.69
CA VAL A 121 6.17 -4.12 16.22
C VAL A 121 5.62 -5.08 17.26
N ARG A 122 5.95 -6.36 17.11
CA ARG A 122 5.55 -7.45 18.01
C ARG A 122 6.82 -8.20 18.41
N ILE A 123 7.00 -8.45 19.70
CA ILE A 123 8.16 -9.20 20.21
C ILE A 123 7.65 -10.32 21.11
N SER A 124 8.14 -11.54 20.89
CA SER A 124 7.70 -12.76 21.58
C SER A 124 8.30 -12.90 22.98
N ARG A 125 7.62 -13.66 23.85
CA ARG A 125 8.15 -14.03 25.17
C ARG A 125 9.41 -14.90 25.07
N GLU A 126 9.51 -15.73 24.04
CA GLU A 126 10.66 -16.60 23.79
C GLU A 126 11.91 -15.78 23.46
N ALA A 127 11.79 -14.78 22.59
CA ALA A 127 12.91 -13.91 22.22
C ALA A 127 13.46 -13.16 23.44
N VAL A 128 12.58 -12.60 24.28
CA VAL A 128 12.97 -11.91 25.52
C VAL A 128 13.57 -12.90 26.54
N SER A 129 13.00 -14.09 26.68
CA SER A 129 13.53 -15.14 27.58
C SER A 129 14.90 -15.66 27.15
N SER A 130 15.21 -15.58 25.86
CA SER A 130 16.51 -15.95 25.27
C SER A 130 17.56 -14.85 25.42
N GLY A 131 17.19 -13.67 25.96
CA GLY A 131 18.11 -12.58 26.25
C GLY A 131 18.08 -11.42 25.25
N LEU A 132 17.16 -11.42 24.27
CA LEU A 132 17.05 -10.35 23.28
C LEU A 132 16.87 -8.99 23.97
N THR A 133 17.63 -7.99 23.51
CA THR A 133 17.53 -6.61 23.99
C THR A 133 17.24 -5.64 22.85
N LEU A 134 16.64 -4.48 23.17
CA LEU A 134 16.46 -3.40 22.19
C LEU A 134 17.80 -2.92 21.61
N PHE A 135 18.84 -2.91 22.43
CA PHE A 135 20.18 -2.54 21.99
C PHE A 135 20.69 -3.50 20.91
N GLU A 136 20.51 -4.80 21.10
CA GLU A 136 20.91 -5.83 20.12
C GLU A 136 20.14 -5.71 18.80
N ILE A 137 18.83 -5.43 18.85
CA ILE A 137 18.02 -5.11 17.65
C ILE A 137 18.63 -3.93 16.89
N GLY A 138 18.97 -2.84 17.60
CA GLY A 138 19.59 -1.66 17.01
C GLY A 138 20.97 -1.95 16.40
N GLU A 139 21.79 -2.79 17.04
CA GLU A 139 23.10 -3.17 16.52
C GLU A 139 23.01 -4.03 15.26
N ILE A 140 22.04 -4.97 15.22
CA ILE A 140 21.78 -5.81 14.05
C ILE A 140 21.34 -4.93 12.89
N LEU A 141 20.37 -4.05 13.11
CA LEU A 141 19.92 -3.10 12.09
C LEU A 141 21.07 -2.23 11.56
N ALA A 142 21.82 -1.58 12.46
CA ALA A 142 22.90 -0.69 12.07
C ALA A 142 24.00 -1.41 11.29
N SER A 143 24.37 -2.62 11.73
CA SER A 143 25.36 -3.45 11.04
C SER A 143 24.87 -3.85 9.65
N ARG A 144 23.58 -4.17 9.51
CA ARG A 144 23.00 -4.56 8.23
C ARG A 144 22.93 -3.39 7.26
N ILE A 145 22.56 -2.19 7.72
CA ILE A 145 22.57 -0.99 6.87
C ILE A 145 23.97 -0.70 6.34
N LEU A 146 25.01 -0.77 7.19
CA LEU A 146 26.40 -0.58 6.75
C LEU A 146 26.84 -1.62 5.71
N HIS A 147 26.40 -2.87 5.88
CA HIS A 147 26.71 -3.94 4.93
C HIS A 147 26.01 -3.73 3.58
N ASP A 148 24.71 -3.42 3.61
CA ASP A 148 23.88 -3.32 2.42
C ASP A 148 24.10 -2.01 1.65
N PHE A 149 24.60 -0.97 2.31
CA PHE A 149 24.88 0.34 1.71
C PHE A 149 26.34 0.76 1.95
N PRO A 150 27.32 0.22 1.20
CA PRO A 150 28.76 0.41 1.46
C PRO A 150 29.28 1.84 1.41
N VAL A 151 28.52 2.78 0.82
CA VAL A 151 28.85 4.21 0.78
C VAL A 151 28.47 4.96 2.06
N ILE A 152 27.69 4.31 2.94
CA ILE A 152 27.40 4.82 4.28
C ILE A 152 28.54 4.39 5.18
N ASP A 153 29.28 5.37 5.73
CA ASP A 153 30.41 5.10 6.62
C ASP A 153 29.95 4.91 8.07
N ARG A 154 28.79 5.47 8.47
CA ARG A 154 28.26 5.39 9.83
C ARG A 154 26.75 5.29 9.93
N VAL A 155 26.31 4.51 10.91
CA VAL A 155 24.92 4.37 11.30
C VAL A 155 24.78 4.54 12.81
N ARG A 156 23.94 5.47 13.22
CA ARG A 156 23.56 5.67 14.61
C ARG A 156 22.07 5.38 14.79
N VAL A 157 21.74 4.44 15.66
CA VAL A 157 20.36 4.04 15.95
C VAL A 157 19.97 4.56 17.33
N CYS A 158 18.82 5.23 17.41
CA CYS A 158 18.16 5.56 18.67
C CYS A 158 16.80 4.86 18.74
N LEU A 159 16.64 3.98 19.73
CA LEU A 159 15.36 3.38 20.07
C LEU A 159 14.75 4.15 21.24
N ILE A 160 13.50 4.57 21.10
CA ILE A 160 12.82 5.48 22.02
C ILE A 160 11.59 4.78 22.56
N THR A 161 11.50 4.66 23.89
CA THR A 161 10.38 4.02 24.59
C THR A 161 9.74 4.95 25.62
N ASP A 162 10.35 6.11 25.87
CA ASP A 162 9.76 7.17 26.68
C ASP A 162 8.53 7.78 25.98
N PRO A 163 7.32 7.71 26.57
CA PRO A 163 6.08 8.13 25.90
C PRO A 163 6.07 9.60 25.46
N GLU A 164 6.62 10.51 26.26
CA GLU A 164 6.67 11.93 25.93
C GLU A 164 7.61 12.19 24.75
N THR A 165 8.79 11.58 24.78
CA THR A 165 9.78 11.67 23.71
C THR A 165 9.26 11.06 22.41
N VAL A 166 8.57 9.91 22.45
CA VAL A 166 7.93 9.31 21.26
C VAL A 166 6.90 10.27 20.66
N SER A 167 6.05 10.87 21.49
CA SER A 167 5.01 11.82 21.06
C SER A 167 5.60 13.07 20.40
N GLU A 168 6.73 13.58 20.89
CA GLU A 168 7.42 14.72 20.27
C GLU A 168 8.09 14.31 18.94
N GLN A 169 8.80 13.18 18.93
CA GLN A 169 9.61 12.76 17.79
C GLN A 169 8.77 12.27 16.61
N VAL A 170 7.60 11.65 16.83
CA VAL A 170 6.71 11.28 15.71
C VAL A 170 6.26 12.51 14.93
N GLN A 171 6.05 13.65 15.58
CA GLN A 171 5.68 14.90 14.89
C GLN A 171 6.83 15.43 14.04
N LYS A 172 8.09 15.25 14.48
CA LYS A 172 9.27 15.59 13.69
C LYS A 172 9.40 14.65 12.48
N ALA A 173 9.21 13.35 12.69
CA ALA A 173 9.25 12.35 11.63
C ALA A 173 8.18 12.62 10.56
N ARG A 174 6.93 12.92 10.96
CA ARG A 174 5.85 13.30 10.03
C ARG A 174 6.20 14.48 9.14
N ARG A 175 6.83 15.53 9.69
CA ARG A 175 7.31 16.67 8.89
C ARG A 175 8.36 16.26 7.86
N VAL A 176 9.25 15.32 8.20
CA VAL A 176 10.24 14.78 7.26
C VAL A 176 9.54 14.00 6.14
N PHE A 177 8.56 13.16 6.48
CA PHE A 177 7.79 12.41 5.47
C PHE A 177 7.03 13.35 4.53
N GLU A 178 6.39 14.39 5.07
CA GLU A 178 5.70 15.39 4.25
C GLU A 178 6.66 16.14 3.31
N GLU A 179 7.87 16.47 3.75
CA GLU A 179 8.86 17.13 2.91
C GLU A 179 9.35 16.22 1.78
N ARG A 180 9.61 14.94 2.07
CA ARG A 180 9.93 13.92 1.05
C ARG A 180 8.79 13.77 0.05
N ASP A 181 7.56 13.65 0.55
CA ASP A 181 6.35 13.53 -0.27
C ASP A 181 6.17 14.76 -1.18
N ARG A 182 6.43 15.98 -0.67
CA ARG A 182 6.37 17.23 -1.47
C ARG A 182 7.46 17.30 -2.54
N LYS A 183 8.70 16.93 -2.20
CA LYS A 183 9.83 16.92 -3.13
C LYS A 183 9.55 16.03 -4.34
N ALA A 184 8.91 14.88 -4.12
CA ALA A 184 8.55 13.92 -5.17
C ALA A 184 7.59 14.50 -6.24
N LEU A 185 6.81 15.52 -5.93
CA LEU A 185 5.78 16.09 -6.83
C LEU A 185 6.35 17.02 -7.91
N SER A 186 7.65 17.31 -7.89
CA SER A 186 8.28 18.30 -8.78
C SER A 186 8.66 17.77 -10.16
N LEU A 187 8.49 16.48 -10.41
CA LEU A 187 8.96 15.80 -11.61
C LEU A 187 7.83 14.96 -12.22
N HIS A 188 7.77 14.91 -13.55
CA HIS A 188 6.79 14.11 -14.29
C HIS A 188 7.45 13.05 -15.16
N ASP A 189 6.69 12.04 -15.56
CA ASP A 189 7.21 10.95 -16.39
C ASP A 189 7.81 11.44 -17.71
N GLU A 190 7.28 12.53 -18.27
CA GLU A 190 7.78 13.17 -19.49
C GLU A 190 9.19 13.76 -19.34
N ASP A 191 9.60 14.10 -18.12
CA ASP A 191 10.88 14.77 -17.84
C ASP A 191 12.07 13.80 -17.77
N VAL A 192 11.82 12.50 -17.74
CA VAL A 192 12.83 11.45 -17.54
C VAL A 192 12.85 10.47 -18.70
N ASP A 193 13.93 9.73 -18.89
CA ASP A 193 14.04 8.61 -19.85
C ASP A 193 14.10 7.23 -19.15
N THR A 194 14.24 7.25 -17.83
CA THR A 194 14.54 6.12 -16.97
C THR A 194 13.48 6.00 -15.88
N PHE A 195 12.97 4.79 -15.70
CA PHE A 195 12.14 4.39 -14.57
C PHE A 195 12.89 3.41 -13.68
N PHE A 196 12.35 3.13 -12.51
CA PHE A 196 12.96 2.22 -11.55
C PHE A 196 12.05 1.03 -11.28
N VAL A 197 12.66 -0.13 -11.05
CA VAL A 197 11.99 -1.31 -10.54
C VAL A 197 12.49 -1.56 -9.12
N CYS A 198 11.56 -1.79 -8.19
CA CYS A 198 11.84 -2.18 -6.81
C CYS A 198 11.34 -3.60 -6.57
N ARG A 199 12.22 -4.42 -5.97
CA ARG A 199 12.03 -5.87 -5.74
C ARG A 199 11.95 -6.24 -4.26
N MET A 200 11.95 -5.26 -3.36
CA MET A 200 12.07 -5.51 -1.91
C MET A 200 11.00 -6.47 -1.37
N CYS A 201 9.79 -6.40 -1.91
CA CYS A 201 8.66 -7.24 -1.49
C CYS A 201 8.67 -8.66 -2.10
N GLN A 202 9.65 -9.03 -2.94
CA GLN A 202 9.67 -10.37 -3.57
C GLN A 202 9.88 -11.52 -2.58
N ASN A 203 10.39 -11.24 -1.37
CA ASN A 203 10.47 -12.23 -0.31
C ASN A 203 9.07 -12.75 0.10
N ALA A 204 8.09 -11.85 0.22
CA ALA A 204 6.70 -12.20 0.56
C ALA A 204 5.83 -12.45 -0.69
N CYS A 205 6.08 -11.71 -1.76
CA CYS A 205 5.30 -11.72 -3.00
C CYS A 205 6.22 -11.90 -4.21
N PRO A 206 6.67 -13.13 -4.55
CA PRO A 206 7.71 -13.36 -5.58
C PRO A 206 7.38 -12.79 -6.96
N ASP A 207 6.10 -12.78 -7.32
CA ASP A 207 5.62 -12.29 -8.62
C ASP A 207 5.34 -10.76 -8.61
N HIS A 208 5.56 -10.07 -7.48
CA HIS A 208 5.38 -8.62 -7.37
C HIS A 208 6.67 -7.87 -7.68
N ILE A 209 6.52 -6.78 -8.43
CA ILE A 209 7.49 -5.71 -8.52
C ILE A 209 6.78 -4.37 -8.40
N CYS A 210 7.48 -3.35 -7.91
CA CYS A 210 7.06 -1.96 -8.02
C CYS A 210 7.76 -1.29 -9.20
N ILE A 211 7.00 -0.81 -10.18
CA ILE A 211 7.48 0.15 -11.18
C ILE A 211 7.29 1.55 -10.61
N ILE A 212 8.41 2.26 -10.43
CA ILE A 212 8.46 3.59 -9.83
C ILE A 212 8.81 4.60 -10.92
N THR A 213 7.92 5.57 -11.06
CA THR A 213 8.00 6.68 -12.01
C THR A 213 7.76 7.99 -11.25
N PRO A 214 8.11 9.16 -11.79
CA PRO A 214 7.78 10.42 -11.14
C PRO A 214 6.28 10.57 -10.83
N ASP A 215 5.40 10.13 -11.74
CA ASP A 215 3.94 10.21 -11.55
C ASP A 215 3.31 8.94 -10.92
N HIS A 216 4.10 7.90 -10.61
CA HIS A 216 3.63 6.66 -9.98
C HIS A 216 4.66 6.17 -8.96
N PRO A 217 4.56 6.58 -7.69
CA PRO A 217 5.46 6.14 -6.61
C PRO A 217 5.25 4.66 -6.27
N SER A 218 6.07 4.14 -5.37
CA SER A 218 5.89 2.79 -4.83
C SER A 218 4.52 2.59 -4.16
N VAL A 219 4.01 1.36 -4.22
CA VAL A 219 2.72 0.95 -3.65
C VAL A 219 2.65 1.13 -2.13
N CYS A 220 3.80 1.04 -1.43
CA CYS A 220 3.89 1.29 0.00
C CYS A 220 3.92 2.79 0.38
N GLY A 221 3.93 3.68 -0.62
CA GLY A 221 3.95 5.13 -0.43
C GLY A 221 5.27 5.71 0.07
N THR A 222 6.32 4.88 0.23
CA THR A 222 7.58 5.30 0.86
C THR A 222 8.61 5.80 -0.15
N ILE A 223 8.77 5.08 -1.26
CA ILE A 223 9.83 5.29 -2.25
C ILE A 223 9.26 6.06 -3.44
N SER A 224 9.79 7.25 -3.67
CA SER A 224 9.58 8.08 -4.87
C SER A 224 10.62 7.79 -5.95
N TRP A 225 10.49 8.45 -7.11
CA TRP A 225 11.47 8.31 -8.20
C TRP A 225 12.86 8.84 -7.80
N THR A 226 12.95 9.95 -7.05
CA THR A 226 14.23 10.50 -6.59
C THR A 226 14.94 9.55 -5.63
N ASP A 227 14.17 8.92 -4.74
CA ASP A 227 14.69 7.96 -3.76
C ASP A 227 15.19 6.70 -4.47
N ALA A 228 14.43 6.22 -5.46
CA ALA A 228 14.81 5.06 -6.26
C ALA A 228 16.09 5.33 -7.08
N ARG A 229 16.25 6.54 -7.61
CA ARG A 229 17.46 6.99 -8.29
C ARG A 229 18.67 7.03 -7.36
N ALA A 230 18.51 7.61 -6.17
CA ALA A 230 19.57 7.64 -5.17
C ALA A 230 19.96 6.22 -4.74
N ALA A 231 18.97 5.36 -4.47
CA ALA A 231 19.23 3.96 -4.10
C ALA A 231 19.97 3.18 -5.18
N ALA A 232 19.58 3.29 -6.45
CA ALA A 232 20.28 2.62 -7.55
C ALA A 232 21.72 3.12 -7.76
N LYS A 233 22.02 4.36 -7.36
CA LYS A 233 23.37 4.94 -7.39
C LYS A 233 24.22 4.48 -6.20
N VAL A 234 23.63 4.52 -5.00
CA VAL A 234 24.28 4.21 -3.71
C VAL A 234 24.50 2.70 -3.55
N ASN A 235 23.56 1.88 -4.03
CA ASN A 235 23.61 0.42 -3.98
C ASN A 235 23.20 -0.19 -5.35
N PRO A 236 24.12 -0.25 -6.33
CA PRO A 236 23.81 -0.75 -7.68
C PRO A 236 23.39 -2.22 -7.73
N ASP A 237 23.84 -3.04 -6.78
CA ASP A 237 23.49 -4.46 -6.65
C ASP A 237 22.25 -4.68 -5.76
N GLY A 238 21.63 -3.59 -5.29
CA GLY A 238 20.47 -3.61 -4.43
C GLY A 238 19.16 -4.00 -5.12
N PRO A 239 18.05 -4.04 -4.37
CA PRO A 239 16.75 -4.45 -4.89
C PRO A 239 16.11 -3.41 -5.83
N VAL A 240 16.66 -2.19 -5.90
CA VAL A 240 16.18 -1.09 -6.73
C VAL A 240 17.15 -0.85 -7.89
N SER A 241 16.65 -0.91 -9.12
CA SER A 241 17.49 -0.69 -10.32
C SER A 241 16.75 0.10 -11.38
N GLY A 242 17.47 0.92 -12.14
CA GLY A 242 16.93 1.69 -13.25
C GLY A 242 16.78 0.88 -14.54
N PHE A 243 15.81 1.25 -15.37
CA PHE A 243 15.62 0.75 -16.73
C PHE A 243 15.07 1.84 -17.65
N LEU A 244 15.42 1.77 -18.94
CA LEU A 244 14.93 2.74 -19.93
C LEU A 244 13.45 2.51 -20.24
N LYS A 245 12.66 3.58 -20.34
CA LYS A 245 11.24 3.50 -20.72
C LYS A 245 11.03 2.86 -22.09
N LYS A 246 11.95 3.10 -23.04
CA LYS A 246 11.81 2.78 -24.48
C LYS A 246 10.53 3.40 -25.06
N LYS A 247 9.92 2.75 -26.06
CA LYS A 247 8.73 3.25 -26.75
C LYS A 247 7.52 3.30 -25.82
N CYS A 248 6.84 4.45 -25.78
CA CYS A 248 5.50 4.56 -25.21
C CYS A 248 4.50 3.85 -26.13
N LEU A 249 3.79 2.86 -25.59
CA LEU A 249 2.80 2.06 -26.30
C LEU A 249 1.40 2.66 -26.16
N ASP A 250 1.08 3.16 -24.98
CA ASP A 250 -0.16 3.88 -24.70
C ASP A 250 0.06 4.96 -23.62
N PRO A 251 0.01 6.26 -23.97
CA PRO A 251 0.26 7.35 -23.03
C PRO A 251 -0.87 7.51 -21.99
N VAL A 252 -2.08 7.00 -22.27
CA VAL A 252 -3.21 7.14 -21.35
C VAL A 252 -3.13 6.10 -20.24
N SER A 253 -2.88 4.83 -20.58
CA SER A 253 -2.66 3.78 -19.57
C SER A 253 -1.26 3.80 -18.96
N GLY A 254 -0.30 4.53 -19.56
CA GLY A 254 1.08 4.57 -19.10
C GLY A 254 1.84 3.28 -19.42
N GLU A 255 1.57 2.68 -20.57
CA GLU A 255 2.24 1.45 -21.00
C GLU A 255 3.47 1.75 -21.85
N TYR A 256 4.60 1.13 -21.50
CA TYR A 256 5.88 1.30 -22.18
C TYR A 256 6.53 -0.05 -22.48
N GLU A 257 7.28 -0.13 -23.59
CA GLU A 257 7.99 -1.35 -23.99
C GLU A 257 9.03 -1.77 -22.94
N GLY A 258 9.87 -0.84 -22.47
CA GLY A 258 10.92 -1.17 -21.48
C GLY A 258 10.35 -1.54 -20.11
N LEU A 259 9.18 -1.01 -19.76
CA LEU A 259 8.43 -1.38 -18.57
C LEU A 259 7.93 -2.82 -18.65
N ASN A 260 7.31 -3.20 -19.77
CA ASN A 260 6.80 -4.55 -19.98
C ASN A 260 7.93 -5.59 -20.01
N GLU A 261 9.03 -5.30 -20.71
CA GLU A 261 10.20 -6.18 -20.74
C GLU A 261 10.80 -6.38 -19.33
N THR A 262 10.94 -5.30 -18.57
CA THR A 262 11.44 -5.37 -17.19
C THR A 262 10.48 -6.18 -16.33
N THR A 263 9.18 -5.97 -16.49
CA THR A 263 8.16 -6.72 -15.73
C THR A 263 8.20 -8.21 -16.04
N GLU A 264 8.26 -8.57 -17.32
CA GLU A 264 8.33 -9.98 -17.74
C GLU A 264 9.60 -10.65 -17.21
N LYS A 265 10.75 -9.96 -17.26
CA LYS A 265 12.01 -10.46 -16.72
C LYS A 265 11.95 -10.67 -15.21
N GLU A 266 11.57 -9.64 -14.45
CA GLU A 266 11.67 -9.64 -12.99
C GLU A 266 10.59 -10.49 -12.31
N THR A 267 9.50 -10.81 -13.01
CA THR A 267 8.43 -11.70 -12.52
C THR A 267 8.50 -13.11 -13.13
N SER A 268 9.63 -13.49 -13.75
CA SER A 268 9.80 -14.80 -14.41
C SER A 268 8.66 -15.13 -15.40
N GLY A 269 8.17 -14.12 -16.10
CA GLY A 269 7.11 -14.23 -17.11
C GLY A 269 5.68 -14.34 -16.59
N LYS A 270 5.47 -14.28 -15.26
CA LYS A 270 4.15 -14.36 -14.64
C LYS A 270 3.30 -13.13 -14.93
N VAL A 271 3.94 -11.96 -14.94
CA VAL A 271 3.33 -10.69 -15.33
C VAL A 271 4.06 -10.20 -16.57
N LYS A 272 3.32 -9.94 -17.65
CA LYS A 272 3.92 -9.57 -18.95
C LYS A 272 3.76 -8.10 -19.30
N ARG A 273 2.72 -7.49 -18.75
CA ARG A 273 2.30 -6.14 -19.09
C ARG A 273 1.78 -5.44 -17.86
N ILE A 274 2.13 -4.18 -17.68
CA ILE A 274 1.57 -3.32 -16.66
C ILE A 274 1.12 -2.01 -17.32
N ALA A 275 -0.11 -1.61 -17.03
CA ALA A 275 -0.60 -0.27 -17.25
C ALA A 275 -0.46 0.50 -15.93
N LEU A 276 0.40 1.52 -15.89
CA LEU A 276 0.64 2.31 -14.68
C LEU A 276 -0.61 3.04 -14.19
N TYR A 277 -1.49 3.46 -15.11
CA TYR A 277 -2.59 4.37 -14.80
C TYR A 277 -3.97 3.80 -15.13
N ASP A 278 -4.09 2.47 -15.09
CA ASP A 278 -5.34 1.75 -15.28
C ASP A 278 -5.50 0.66 -14.22
N ILE A 279 -6.62 0.70 -13.49
CA ILE A 279 -6.94 -0.30 -12.48
C ILE A 279 -7.58 -1.57 -13.07
N TYR A 280 -8.02 -1.56 -14.33
CA TYR A 280 -8.76 -2.69 -14.93
C TYR A 280 -7.91 -3.50 -15.92
N GLU A 281 -7.24 -2.85 -16.87
CA GLU A 281 -6.51 -3.55 -17.93
C GLU A 281 -5.02 -3.69 -17.61
N ASN A 282 -4.63 -4.87 -17.12
CA ASN A 282 -3.27 -5.18 -16.68
C ASN A 282 -2.79 -4.21 -15.58
N PRO A 283 -3.55 -4.07 -14.46
CA PRO A 283 -3.19 -3.17 -13.39
C PRO A 283 -1.83 -3.51 -12.80
N HIS A 284 -1.23 -2.52 -12.15
CA HIS A 284 0.00 -2.74 -11.41
C HIS A 284 -0.24 -3.78 -10.29
N THR A 285 0.73 -4.67 -10.06
CA THR A 285 0.61 -5.67 -8.99
C THR A 285 0.78 -5.03 -7.61
N THR A 286 0.27 -5.68 -6.57
CA THR A 286 0.34 -5.15 -5.19
C THR A 286 1.15 -6.08 -4.30
N GLY A 287 2.10 -5.50 -3.56
CA GLY A 287 2.82 -6.16 -2.47
C GLY A 287 1.97 -6.25 -1.20
N ASP A 288 2.56 -6.73 -0.12
CA ASP A 288 1.93 -6.90 1.20
C ASP A 288 1.75 -5.58 1.99
N CYS A 289 2.58 -4.58 1.69
CA CYS A 289 2.71 -3.33 2.44
C CYS A 289 2.00 -2.13 1.79
N ALA A 290 0.89 -2.34 1.09
CA ALA A 290 0.09 -1.24 0.55
C ALA A 290 -0.38 -0.29 1.68
N GLU A 291 -0.29 1.01 1.41
CA GLU A 291 -0.76 2.09 2.30
C GLU A 291 -2.27 2.32 2.13
N ILE A 292 -2.72 2.38 0.86
CA ILE A 292 -4.10 2.59 0.46
C ILE A 292 -4.48 1.50 -0.56
N ILE A 293 -5.74 1.06 -0.55
CA ILE A 293 -6.30 0.19 -1.59
C ILE A 293 -7.34 0.98 -2.37
N ALA A 294 -7.12 1.08 -3.69
CA ALA A 294 -8.15 1.44 -4.64
C ALA A 294 -8.94 0.18 -5.03
N TYR A 295 -10.26 0.23 -4.91
CA TYR A 295 -11.14 -0.91 -5.19
C TYR A 295 -12.36 -0.49 -6.00
N ALA A 296 -12.73 -1.29 -7.01
CA ALA A 296 -13.86 -1.01 -7.88
C ALA A 296 -15.19 -1.06 -7.11
N VAL A 297 -16.10 -0.14 -7.45
CA VAL A 297 -17.46 -0.07 -6.92
C VAL A 297 -18.44 -0.03 -8.11
N PRO A 298 -18.75 -1.19 -8.70
CA PRO A 298 -19.54 -1.29 -9.93
C PRO A 298 -20.96 -0.72 -9.80
N GLU A 299 -21.53 -0.63 -8.59
CA GLU A 299 -22.88 -0.12 -8.38
C GLU A 299 -22.95 1.41 -8.44
N GLU A 300 -21.84 2.09 -8.13
CA GLU A 300 -21.70 3.55 -8.18
C GLU A 300 -21.18 4.00 -9.57
N GLY A 301 -20.55 3.08 -10.32
CA GLY A 301 -20.16 3.28 -11.71
C GLY A 301 -21.24 2.75 -12.64
N GLY A 302 -21.92 3.61 -13.39
CA GLY A 302 -23.01 3.14 -14.25
C GLY A 302 -22.50 2.19 -15.34
N ALA A 303 -22.97 0.94 -15.33
CA ALA A 303 -22.92 0.08 -16.50
C ALA A 303 -23.75 0.74 -17.63
N GLY A 304 -23.10 1.57 -18.43
CA GLY A 304 -23.72 2.34 -19.51
C GLY A 304 -24.07 3.81 -19.20
N SER A 305 -23.54 4.42 -18.14
CA SER A 305 -23.60 5.87 -17.97
C SER A 305 -22.32 6.54 -18.49
N ASP A 306 -22.42 7.80 -18.93
CA ASP A 306 -21.28 8.63 -19.36
C ASP A 306 -20.28 8.94 -18.21
N ALA A 307 -20.51 8.37 -17.01
CA ALA A 307 -19.70 8.56 -15.81
C ALA A 307 -18.45 7.65 -15.77
N GLY A 308 -18.47 6.49 -16.44
CA GLY A 308 -17.37 5.52 -16.40
C GLY A 308 -17.30 4.70 -15.10
N PRO A 309 -16.29 3.84 -14.93
CA PRO A 309 -16.12 3.02 -13.73
C PRO A 309 -15.81 3.88 -12.50
N ALA A 310 -16.38 3.51 -11.35
CA ALA A 310 -16.15 4.13 -10.06
C ALA A 310 -15.33 3.23 -9.14
N PHE A 311 -14.54 3.82 -8.25
CA PHE A 311 -13.75 3.10 -7.25
C PHE A 311 -13.74 3.84 -5.91
N GLY A 312 -13.55 3.09 -4.83
CA GLY A 312 -13.31 3.62 -3.50
C GLY A 312 -11.83 3.59 -3.13
N LEU A 313 -11.45 4.44 -2.18
CA LEU A 313 -10.12 4.48 -1.58
C LEU A 313 -10.25 4.16 -0.09
N LEU A 314 -9.54 3.13 0.37
CA LEU A 314 -9.50 2.74 1.78
C LEU A 314 -8.05 2.77 2.25
N ASP A 315 -7.75 3.62 3.25
CA ASP A 315 -6.44 3.63 3.90
C ASP A 315 -6.39 2.63 5.07
N ARG A 316 -5.18 2.14 5.39
CA ARG A 316 -4.94 1.11 6.41
C ARG A 316 -5.31 1.54 7.83
N GLN A 317 -5.16 2.82 8.17
CA GLN A 317 -5.26 3.32 9.55
C GLN A 317 -6.67 3.79 9.95
N SER A 318 -7.54 4.03 8.97
CA SER A 318 -8.88 4.57 9.20
C SER A 318 -9.74 3.74 10.15
N GLY A 319 -9.51 2.42 10.20
CA GLY A 319 -10.42 1.46 10.86
C GLY A 319 -11.80 1.38 10.19
N GLU A 320 -11.99 2.07 9.06
CA GLU A 320 -13.22 2.08 8.29
C GLU A 320 -13.33 0.81 7.42
N GLU A 321 -14.54 0.56 6.93
CA GLU A 321 -14.82 -0.53 5.99
C GLU A 321 -15.08 0.04 4.60
N ALA A 322 -14.74 -0.73 3.57
CA ALA A 322 -15.11 -0.44 2.20
C ALA A 322 -16.64 -0.50 1.97
N SER A 323 -17.13 0.01 0.84
CA SER A 323 -18.57 0.00 0.51
C SER A 323 -19.21 -1.38 0.49
N ASN A 324 -18.42 -2.43 0.26
CA ASN A 324 -18.82 -3.83 0.28
C ASN A 324 -18.69 -4.47 1.68
N GLY A 325 -18.39 -3.68 2.70
CA GLY A 325 -18.24 -4.08 4.09
C GLY A 325 -16.92 -4.77 4.42
N LEU A 326 -15.97 -4.89 3.48
CA LEU A 326 -14.65 -5.48 3.76
C LEU A 326 -13.77 -4.51 4.55
N SER A 327 -13.03 -5.01 5.52
CA SER A 327 -11.96 -4.24 6.17
C SER A 327 -10.76 -4.06 5.24
N PHE A 328 -9.81 -3.20 5.62
CA PHE A 328 -8.57 -3.04 4.87
C PHE A 328 -7.81 -4.36 4.72
N GLU A 329 -7.62 -5.12 5.80
CA GLU A 329 -6.90 -6.39 5.73
C GLU A 329 -7.61 -7.45 4.87
N GLU A 330 -8.95 -7.44 4.85
CA GLU A 330 -9.73 -8.33 3.97
C GLU A 330 -9.54 -7.96 2.49
N LEU A 331 -9.51 -6.67 2.16
CA LEU A 331 -9.19 -6.19 0.81
C LEU A 331 -7.73 -6.43 0.44
N ASN A 332 -6.80 -6.23 1.37
CA ASN A 332 -5.37 -6.46 1.16
C ASN A 332 -5.13 -7.95 0.84
N GLY A 333 -5.78 -8.87 1.55
CA GLY A 333 -5.70 -10.31 1.28
C GLY A 333 -6.17 -10.72 -0.12
N VAL A 334 -7.00 -9.91 -0.77
CA VAL A 334 -7.44 -10.13 -2.17
C VAL A 334 -6.51 -9.46 -3.17
N THR A 335 -6.02 -8.26 -2.82
CA THR A 335 -5.30 -7.36 -3.74
C THR A 335 -3.81 -7.69 -3.80
N ALA A 336 -3.20 -8.01 -2.66
CA ALA A 336 -1.79 -8.32 -2.52
C ALA A 336 -1.40 -9.69 -3.13
N GLY A 337 -0.10 -10.01 -3.10
CA GLY A 337 0.43 -11.30 -3.53
C GLY A 337 0.95 -11.32 -4.97
N GLY A 338 1.24 -10.15 -5.55
CA GLY A 338 1.90 -10.08 -6.87
C GLY A 338 1.04 -10.47 -8.06
N LYS A 339 -0.29 -10.51 -7.89
CA LYS A 339 -1.23 -10.84 -8.97
C LYS A 339 -1.85 -9.56 -9.54
N GLN A 340 -2.26 -9.62 -10.81
CA GLN A 340 -3.06 -8.57 -11.43
C GLN A 340 -4.54 -8.85 -11.17
N ILE A 341 -5.16 -8.03 -10.34
CA ILE A 341 -6.57 -8.13 -9.96
C ILE A 341 -7.30 -6.94 -10.57
N SER A 342 -8.06 -7.18 -11.65
CA SER A 342 -8.84 -6.12 -12.31
C SER A 342 -9.80 -5.46 -11.32
N GLY A 343 -9.68 -4.14 -11.18
CA GLY A 343 -10.46 -3.32 -10.27
C GLY A 343 -9.90 -3.20 -8.85
N PHE A 344 -8.75 -3.80 -8.53
CA PHE A 344 -8.15 -3.72 -7.21
C PHE A 344 -6.64 -3.45 -7.33
N GLN A 345 -6.17 -2.39 -6.67
CA GLN A 345 -4.76 -2.00 -6.71
C GLN A 345 -4.37 -1.29 -5.41
N GLY A 346 -3.26 -1.70 -4.82
CA GLY A 346 -2.59 -0.94 -3.77
C GLY A 346 -1.92 0.31 -4.36
N VAL A 347 -2.04 1.43 -3.67
CA VAL A 347 -1.47 2.71 -4.09
C VAL A 347 -0.83 3.43 -2.90
N GLY A 348 0.26 4.14 -3.15
CA GLY A 348 0.86 5.07 -2.19
C GLY A 348 0.13 6.41 -2.20
N PHE A 349 0.17 7.14 -1.08
CA PHE A 349 -0.53 8.41 -0.92
C PHE A 349 -0.17 9.46 -1.98
N THR A 350 1.13 9.63 -2.28
CA THR A 350 1.61 10.60 -3.26
C THR A 350 1.10 10.31 -4.68
N TYR A 351 0.70 9.07 -4.98
CA TYR A 351 0.07 8.75 -6.25
C TYR A 351 -1.30 9.43 -6.40
N LEU A 352 -2.07 9.61 -5.31
CA LEU A 352 -3.37 10.29 -5.35
C LEU A 352 -3.26 11.76 -5.74
N ILE A 353 -2.10 12.37 -5.51
CA ILE A 353 -1.81 13.78 -5.83
C ILE A 353 -1.34 13.90 -7.28
N SER A 354 -0.80 12.84 -7.87
CA SER A 354 -0.31 12.87 -9.25
C SER A 354 -1.44 13.23 -10.23
N PRO A 355 -1.15 14.07 -11.25
CA PRO A 355 -2.11 14.32 -12.34
C PRO A 355 -2.44 13.05 -13.14
N LYS A 356 -1.63 11.99 -13.03
CA LYS A 356 -1.83 10.70 -13.71
C LYS A 356 -2.46 9.63 -12.83
N PHE A 357 -2.91 10.00 -11.62
CA PHE A 357 -3.66 9.10 -10.76
C PHE A 357 -4.82 8.46 -11.54
N LEU A 358 -4.74 7.15 -11.78
CA LEU A 358 -5.67 6.33 -12.55
C LEU A 358 -6.31 7.09 -13.74
N GLN A 359 -5.49 7.80 -14.53
CA GLN A 359 -6.01 8.77 -15.49
C GLN A 359 -6.87 8.13 -16.59
N LYS A 360 -6.58 6.86 -16.97
CA LYS A 360 -7.42 6.09 -17.90
C LYS A 360 -8.82 5.83 -17.31
N ASN A 361 -8.92 5.85 -15.99
CA ASN A 361 -10.15 5.70 -15.22
C ASN A 361 -10.61 7.05 -14.63
N ARG A 362 -10.28 8.18 -15.26
CA ARG A 362 -10.69 9.56 -14.89
C ARG A 362 -10.15 10.08 -13.55
N GLY A 363 -9.24 9.35 -12.89
CA GLY A 363 -8.58 9.74 -11.65
C GLY A 363 -9.55 10.04 -10.51
N LEU A 364 -9.28 11.10 -9.73
CA LEU A 364 -10.08 11.44 -8.55
C LEU A 364 -11.58 11.67 -8.85
N ARG A 365 -11.95 11.98 -10.10
CA ARG A 365 -13.36 12.14 -10.51
C ARG A 365 -14.16 10.84 -10.50
N SER A 366 -13.48 9.69 -10.53
CA SER A 366 -14.11 8.37 -10.42
C SER A 366 -14.10 7.83 -9.00
N VAL A 367 -13.58 8.59 -8.02
CA VAL A 367 -13.60 8.19 -6.62
C VAL A 367 -15.02 8.43 -6.06
N CYS A 368 -15.70 7.35 -5.68
CA CYS A 368 -17.04 7.42 -5.10
C CYS A 368 -17.05 7.23 -3.58
N ARG A 369 -15.93 6.78 -3.00
CA ARG A 369 -15.74 6.64 -1.55
C ARG A 369 -14.29 6.92 -1.16
N ILE A 370 -14.11 7.56 -0.02
CA ILE A 370 -12.80 7.85 0.56
C ILE A 370 -12.92 7.84 2.09
N THR A 371 -11.94 7.31 2.79
CA THR A 371 -11.86 7.39 4.27
C THR A 371 -11.65 8.83 4.72
N GLU A 372 -12.11 9.15 5.94
CA GLU A 372 -12.02 10.52 6.45
C GLU A 372 -10.56 10.95 6.62
N SER A 373 -9.74 10.10 7.24
CA SER A 373 -8.30 10.33 7.44
C SER A 373 -7.58 10.60 6.13
N LEU A 374 -7.86 9.81 5.08
CA LEU A 374 -7.26 10.00 3.77
C LEU A 374 -7.74 11.29 3.10
N ARG A 375 -9.03 11.61 3.24
CA ARG A 375 -9.60 12.87 2.72
C ARG A 375 -8.90 14.06 3.34
N GLU A 376 -8.82 14.12 4.66
CA GLU A 376 -8.17 15.22 5.39
C GLU A 376 -6.70 15.39 4.97
N ARG A 377 -5.97 14.29 4.79
CA ARG A 377 -4.58 14.32 4.32
C ARG A 377 -4.46 14.78 2.87
N LEU A 378 -5.42 14.44 2.00
CA LEU A 378 -5.39 14.77 0.58
C LEU A 378 -5.74 16.25 0.30
N LEU A 379 -6.71 16.83 1.02
CA LEU A 379 -7.24 18.17 0.76
C LEU A 379 -6.19 19.28 0.63
N PRO A 380 -5.13 19.35 1.48
CA PRO A 380 -4.11 20.40 1.38
C PRO A 380 -3.32 20.41 0.07
N PHE A 381 -3.33 19.31 -0.69
CA PHE A 381 -2.58 19.16 -1.94
C PHE A 381 -3.43 19.45 -3.19
N LEU A 382 -4.74 19.66 -3.02
CA LEU A 382 -5.67 19.84 -4.13
C LEU A 382 -5.91 21.32 -4.43
N THR A 383 -6.25 21.61 -5.69
CA THR A 383 -6.83 22.92 -6.05
C THR A 383 -8.18 23.11 -5.35
N GLU A 384 -8.62 24.35 -5.20
CA GLU A 384 -9.89 24.67 -4.51
C GLU A 384 -11.09 23.88 -5.08
N ASP A 385 -11.22 23.83 -6.41
CA ASP A 385 -12.28 23.08 -7.09
C ASP A 385 -12.20 21.57 -6.84
N ALA A 386 -10.99 21.00 -6.88
CA ALA A 386 -10.77 19.58 -6.63
C ALA A 386 -11.01 19.22 -5.16
N ALA A 387 -10.58 20.08 -4.24
CA ALA A 387 -10.82 19.93 -2.81
C ALA A 387 -12.33 19.95 -2.50
N GLU A 388 -13.08 20.86 -3.11
CA GLU A 388 -14.53 20.92 -2.94
C GLU A 388 -15.26 19.70 -3.51
N ALA A 389 -14.78 19.15 -4.63
CA ALA A 389 -15.30 17.89 -5.16
C ALA A 389 -15.01 16.72 -4.21
N VAL A 390 -13.78 16.63 -3.70
CA VAL A 390 -13.36 15.55 -2.78
C VAL A 390 -14.08 15.62 -1.43
N LYS A 391 -14.39 16.81 -0.91
CA LYS A 391 -15.21 16.99 0.30
C LYS A 391 -16.61 16.40 0.18
N ARG A 392 -17.16 16.28 -1.03
CA ARG A 392 -18.50 15.73 -1.28
C ARG A 392 -18.52 14.21 -1.42
N ILE A 393 -17.36 13.59 -1.56
CA ILE A 393 -17.23 12.13 -1.66
C ILE A 393 -17.54 11.54 -0.28
N PRO A 394 -18.47 10.58 -0.12
CA PRO A 394 -18.80 10.02 1.19
C PRO A 394 -17.65 9.23 1.82
N SER A 395 -17.54 9.33 3.16
CA SER A 395 -16.71 8.51 4.07
C SER A 395 -17.60 7.64 4.96
N GLY A 396 -17.01 6.66 5.65
CA GLY A 396 -17.70 5.79 6.60
C GLY A 396 -18.52 4.67 5.96
N LYS A 397 -19.16 3.88 6.84
CA LYS A 397 -20.06 2.79 6.43
C LYS A 397 -21.23 3.35 5.63
N ARG A 398 -21.63 2.62 4.59
CA ARG A 398 -22.92 2.84 3.93
C ARG A 398 -24.00 2.63 4.99
N GLU A 399 -24.77 3.66 5.33
CA GLU A 399 -26.03 3.44 6.04
C GLU A 399 -26.84 2.52 5.14
N ASN A 400 -27.06 1.28 5.57
CA ASN A 400 -28.06 0.44 4.95
C ASN A 400 -29.38 1.21 5.12
N GLN A 401 -29.84 1.85 4.06
CA GLN A 401 -31.28 2.04 3.92
C GLN A 401 -31.84 0.63 4.01
N SER A 402 -32.47 0.33 5.14
CA SER A 402 -33.25 -0.87 5.31
C SER A 402 -34.13 -1.00 4.08
N GLU A 403 -34.32 -2.23 3.64
CA GLU A 403 -35.42 -2.61 2.77
C GLU A 403 -36.76 -2.38 3.51
N ASP A 404 -37.07 -1.14 3.88
CA ASP A 404 -38.42 -0.71 4.24
C ASP A 404 -39.04 -0.04 3.02
N GLY A 405 -39.24 -0.88 2.00
CA GLY A 405 -40.08 -0.56 0.87
C GLY A 405 -41.53 -0.35 1.31
N LYS A 406 -41.91 0.91 1.49
CA LYS A 406 -43.26 1.46 1.25
C LYS A 406 -44.45 0.66 1.81
N GLN A 407 -44.95 1.08 2.98
CA GLN A 407 -46.38 1.23 3.19
C GLN A 407 -46.72 2.67 3.62
N THR A 408 -46.65 3.60 2.67
CA THR A 408 -47.57 4.74 2.69
C THR A 408 -48.92 4.25 2.17
N GLU A 409 -49.79 3.85 3.11
CA GLU A 409 -51.21 3.61 2.84
C GLU A 409 -51.86 4.90 2.30
N ASN A 410 -52.17 4.90 1.00
CA ASN A 410 -53.21 5.75 0.46
C ASN A 410 -54.55 5.23 0.99
N LYS A 411 -55.14 5.94 1.97
CA LYS A 411 -56.56 5.77 2.32
C LYS A 411 -57.42 6.15 1.12
N LYS A 412 -57.85 5.15 0.35
CA LYS A 412 -59.10 5.21 -0.42
C LYS A 412 -59.91 3.95 -0.14
N LYS A 413 -61.05 4.17 0.53
CA LYS A 413 -62.12 3.19 0.69
C LYS A 413 -62.53 2.64 -0.68
N THR A 414 -62.65 1.33 -0.80
CA THR A 414 -63.82 0.67 -1.39
C THR A 414 -63.81 -0.81 -1.00
N GLU A 415 -65.02 -1.35 -0.93
CA GLU A 415 -65.42 -2.61 -0.33
C GLU A 415 -64.99 -3.84 -1.16
N ASP A 416 -65.16 -5.00 -0.52
CA ASP A 416 -65.27 -6.35 -1.10
C ASP A 416 -63.99 -7.14 -1.45
N GLY A 417 -63.60 -8.01 -0.51
CA GLY A 417 -63.89 -9.44 -0.69
C GLY A 417 -62.92 -10.32 -1.51
N LYS A 418 -62.27 -11.23 -0.76
CA LYS A 418 -61.80 -12.59 -1.12
C LYS A 418 -60.34 -12.80 -1.58
N LEU A 419 -59.71 -13.68 -0.80
CA LEU A 419 -58.56 -14.52 -1.13
C LEU A 419 -58.81 -15.39 -2.38
N SER A 420 -57.76 -15.60 -3.18
CA SER A 420 -57.38 -16.95 -3.64
C SER A 420 -55.97 -16.98 -4.23
N GLU A 421 -55.28 -18.08 -3.92
CA GLU A 421 -54.03 -18.57 -4.50
C GLU A 421 -54.14 -18.76 -6.02
N ASN A 422 -53.02 -18.59 -6.73
CA ASN A 422 -52.45 -19.66 -7.58
C ASN A 422 -51.20 -19.20 -8.30
N GLY A 423 -50.15 -20.01 -8.21
CA GLY A 423 -48.98 -19.90 -9.07
C GLY A 423 -49.30 -20.27 -10.51
N LYS A 424 -48.55 -19.68 -11.44
CA LYS A 424 -48.21 -20.31 -12.73
C LYS A 424 -47.06 -19.57 -13.39
N LYS A 425 -46.00 -20.33 -13.69
CA LYS A 425 -45.01 -20.02 -14.72
C LYS A 425 -45.71 -19.71 -16.04
N THR A 426 -45.22 -18.74 -16.78
CA THR A 426 -45.27 -18.75 -18.25
C THR A 426 -44.10 -17.95 -18.80
N GLU A 427 -43.34 -18.60 -19.68
CA GLU A 427 -42.46 -17.99 -20.65
C GLU A 427 -43.26 -17.04 -21.56
N ASN A 428 -42.63 -15.96 -22.01
CA ASN A 428 -42.85 -15.46 -23.36
C ASN A 428 -41.70 -14.54 -23.78
N GLU A 429 -40.98 -14.99 -24.80
CA GLU A 429 -40.21 -14.15 -25.69
C GLU A 429 -41.14 -13.12 -26.36
N LYS A 430 -40.69 -11.87 -26.41
CA LYS A 430 -41.05 -10.94 -27.47
C LYS A 430 -39.82 -10.18 -27.91
N GLN A 431 -39.37 -10.49 -29.11
CA GLN A 431 -38.55 -9.62 -29.93
C GLN A 431 -39.32 -8.32 -30.22
N SER A 432 -38.63 -7.20 -30.05
CA SER A 432 -38.91 -5.97 -30.78
C SER A 432 -37.56 -5.45 -31.28
N GLU A 433 -37.37 -5.48 -32.60
CA GLU A 433 -36.32 -4.76 -33.28
C GLU A 433 -36.50 -3.26 -33.04
N ASN A 434 -35.38 -2.59 -32.72
CA ASN A 434 -35.21 -1.16 -32.98
C ASN A 434 -33.73 -0.94 -33.29
N GLU A 435 -33.48 -0.49 -34.51
CA GLU A 435 -32.19 -0.07 -35.01
C GLU A 435 -31.68 1.13 -34.20
N ASN A 436 -30.57 0.94 -33.49
CA ASN A 436 -29.59 1.98 -33.23
C ASN A 436 -28.28 1.31 -32.80
N GLY A 437 -27.22 1.55 -33.55
CA GLY A 437 -25.91 0.95 -33.34
C GLY A 437 -25.32 1.32 -31.98
N LYS A 438 -25.45 0.42 -31.00
CA LYS A 438 -24.67 0.41 -29.76
C LYS A 438 -23.70 -0.76 -29.81
N VAL A 439 -22.41 -0.50 -29.61
CA VAL A 439 -21.43 -1.54 -29.31
C VAL A 439 -21.84 -2.19 -27.98
N ARG A 440 -22.22 -3.46 -28.01
CA ARG A 440 -22.42 -4.27 -26.80
C ARG A 440 -21.04 -4.71 -26.30
N ILE A 441 -20.68 -4.31 -25.08
CA ILE A 441 -19.58 -4.93 -24.35
C ILE A 441 -20.09 -6.30 -23.91
N VAL A 442 -19.49 -7.35 -24.45
CA VAL A 442 -19.75 -8.74 -24.05
C VAL A 442 -18.53 -9.18 -23.26
N PHE A 443 -18.73 -9.59 -22.01
CA PHE A 443 -17.68 -10.20 -21.20
C PHE A 443 -17.52 -11.66 -21.67
N ASP A 444 -16.32 -12.03 -22.13
CA ASP A 444 -16.04 -13.36 -22.72
C ASP A 444 -15.97 -14.49 -21.66
N ALA A 445 -16.08 -14.16 -20.37
CA ALA A 445 -16.14 -15.15 -19.28
C ALA A 445 -17.15 -14.74 -18.22
N ALA A 446 -17.83 -15.73 -17.65
CA ALA A 446 -18.64 -15.54 -16.44
C ALA A 446 -17.76 -14.96 -15.32
N PRO A 447 -18.26 -13.99 -14.53
CA PRO A 447 -17.49 -13.43 -13.43
C PRO A 447 -17.12 -14.54 -12.43
N ASP A 448 -15.86 -14.52 -11.99
CA ASP A 448 -15.39 -15.43 -10.93
C ASP A 448 -15.99 -14.94 -9.61
N ILE A 449 -16.80 -15.80 -8.98
CA ILE A 449 -17.39 -15.52 -7.66
C ILE A 449 -16.48 -16.11 -6.60
N ILE A 450 -15.87 -15.25 -5.78
CA ILE A 450 -15.04 -15.65 -4.65
C ILE A 450 -15.79 -15.34 -3.37
N ASN A 451 -16.03 -16.36 -2.53
CA ASN A 451 -16.61 -16.17 -1.20
C ASN A 451 -15.50 -16.12 -0.15
N ILE A 452 -15.39 -14.99 0.55
CA ILE A 452 -14.49 -14.83 1.70
C ILE A 452 -15.35 -14.48 2.91
N LYS A 453 -15.35 -15.35 3.93
CA LYS A 453 -16.12 -15.18 5.19
C LYS A 453 -17.61 -14.81 5.00
N GLY A 454 -18.26 -15.38 3.98
CA GLY A 454 -19.68 -15.12 3.69
C GLY A 454 -19.97 -13.84 2.92
N LYS A 455 -18.95 -13.10 2.48
CA LYS A 455 -19.07 -11.97 1.55
C LYS A 455 -18.69 -12.42 0.14
N THR A 456 -19.53 -12.09 -0.83
CA THR A 456 -19.37 -12.45 -2.25
C THR A 456 -18.59 -11.36 -2.97
N ILE A 457 -17.39 -11.70 -3.47
CA ILE A 457 -16.57 -10.84 -4.30
C ILE A 457 -16.73 -11.28 -5.76
N ILE A 458 -17.11 -10.34 -6.62
CA ILE A 458 -17.32 -10.60 -8.06
C ILE A 458 -16.08 -10.08 -8.81
N ARG A 459 -15.29 -10.99 -9.37
CA ARG A 459 -14.14 -10.66 -10.21
C ARG A 459 -14.58 -10.67 -11.67
N PHE A 460 -14.51 -9.50 -12.33
CA PHE A 460 -14.86 -9.37 -13.75
C PHE A 460 -13.65 -9.72 -14.63
N GLY A 461 -13.89 -10.52 -15.68
CA GLY A 461 -12.88 -10.83 -16.70
C GLY A 461 -12.52 -9.63 -17.57
N LYS A 462 -11.45 -9.77 -18.38
CA LYS A 462 -11.00 -8.72 -19.30
C LYS A 462 -12.15 -8.27 -20.24
N PRO A 463 -12.39 -6.96 -20.41
CA PRO A 463 -13.35 -6.49 -21.41
C PRO A 463 -12.81 -6.75 -22.83
N ALA A 464 -13.64 -7.32 -23.70
CA ALA A 464 -13.30 -7.48 -25.11
C ALA A 464 -13.97 -6.37 -25.94
N PHE A 465 -13.18 -5.51 -26.58
CA PHE A 465 -13.68 -4.52 -27.53
C PHE A 465 -13.61 -5.10 -28.95
N ARG A 466 -14.73 -5.60 -29.49
CA ARG A 466 -14.82 -5.96 -30.92
C ARG A 466 -15.09 -4.70 -31.75
N LYS A 467 -14.15 -4.35 -32.65
CA LYS A 467 -14.47 -3.49 -33.80
C LYS A 467 -15.39 -4.28 -34.72
N LYS A 468 -16.47 -3.66 -35.18
CA LYS A 468 -17.35 -4.27 -36.19
C LYS A 468 -16.59 -4.25 -37.51
N ASP A 469 -16.17 -5.42 -37.99
CA ASP A 469 -15.69 -5.55 -39.36
C ASP A 469 -16.80 -5.09 -40.30
N LYS A 470 -16.45 -4.18 -41.22
CA LYS A 470 -17.31 -3.82 -42.34
C LYS A 470 -17.16 -4.92 -43.37
N GLU A 471 -18.19 -5.72 -43.56
CA GLU A 471 -18.35 -6.55 -44.75
C GLU A 471 -19.70 -6.22 -45.41
N GLU A 472 -19.65 -6.20 -46.74
CA GLU A 472 -20.72 -5.94 -47.72
C GLU A 472 -21.87 -6.94 -47.67
#